data_AF-F3G9G7-F1
#
_entry.id   AF-F3G9G7-F1
#
_cell.length_a   1.000
_cell.length_b   1.000
_cell.length_c   1.000
_cell.angle_alpha   90.00
_cell.angle_beta   90.00
_cell.angle_gamma   90.00
#
_symmetry.space_group_name_H-M   'P 1'
#
loop_
_entity.id
_entity.type
_entity.pdbx_description
1 polymer ?
#
loop_
_entity_poly.entity_id
_entity_poly.type
_entity_poly.pdbx_seq_one_letter_code
_entity_poly.pdbx_strand_id
1 'polypeptide(L)'
;MEHGVLGLDSALKHDAAGFALYYQQRAERLDRLQSGFIRMTLQVETVAQGGRLTLGVEDSGQGFDVEKTRTLTPASNELYGRGLHLVCELSREARWSRDGRTVCVEFSWEGVA
;
A
#
# COMPACT_ATOMS: atom_id res chain seq x y z
N MET A 1 -3.50 -5.23 -1.69
CA MET A 1 -4.73 -5.96 -2.12
C MET A 1 -4.77 -6.14 -3.63
N GLU A 2 -5.08 -5.09 -4.39
CA GLU A 2 -5.49 -5.24 -5.80
C GLU A 2 -4.33 -5.67 -6.71
N HIS A 3 -3.12 -5.16 -6.47
CA HIS A 3 -1.94 -5.53 -7.26
C HIS A 3 -1.33 -6.84 -6.77
N GLY A 4 -1.01 -6.92 -5.48
CA GLY A 4 -0.37 -8.11 -4.91
C GLY A 4 -1.23 -9.37 -5.04
N VAL A 5 -2.45 -9.34 -4.51
CA VAL A 5 -3.29 -10.54 -4.38
C VAL A 5 -4.11 -10.81 -5.64
N LEU A 6 -4.62 -9.76 -6.30
CA LEU A 6 -5.46 -9.91 -7.50
C LEU A 6 -4.70 -9.69 -8.81
N GLY A 7 -3.42 -9.29 -8.79
CA GLY A 7 -2.63 -9.10 -10.02
C GLY A 7 -3.20 -8.01 -10.96
N LEU A 8 -3.97 -7.06 -10.44
CA LEU A 8 -4.53 -5.97 -11.25
C LEU A 8 -3.44 -4.95 -11.58
N ASP A 9 -3.42 -4.49 -12.83
CA ASP A 9 -2.55 -3.40 -13.27
C ASP A 9 -3.23 -2.04 -13.07
N SER A 10 -2.63 -1.15 -12.27
CA SER A 10 -3.11 0.22 -12.07
C SER A 10 -3.06 1.06 -13.34
N ALA A 11 -2.24 0.71 -14.33
CA ALA A 11 -2.15 1.46 -15.59
C ALA A 11 -3.51 1.53 -16.31
N LEU A 12 -4.41 0.58 -16.05
CA LEU A 12 -5.79 0.64 -16.54
C LEU A 12 -6.56 1.88 -16.04
N LYS A 13 -6.18 2.48 -14.91
CA LYS A 13 -6.83 3.68 -14.35
C LYS A 13 -6.41 4.99 -15.04
N HIS A 14 -5.90 4.93 -16.26
CA HIS A 14 -5.46 6.11 -17.00
C HIS A 14 -6.64 7.00 -17.46
N ASP A 15 -7.80 6.40 -17.76
CA ASP A 15 -9.01 7.11 -18.19
C ASP A 15 -10.30 6.47 -17.64
N ALA A 16 -11.45 7.12 -17.89
CA ALA A 16 -12.75 6.67 -17.38
C ALA A 16 -13.16 5.26 -17.85
N ALA A 17 -12.87 4.92 -19.11
CA ALA A 17 -13.18 3.60 -19.65
C ALA A 17 -12.29 2.52 -19.01
N GLY A 18 -11.02 2.85 -18.83
CA GLY A 18 -10.06 2.01 -18.13
C GLY A 18 -10.39 1.81 -16.64
N PHE A 19 -10.95 2.81 -15.96
CA PHE A 19 -11.52 2.64 -14.61
C PHE A 19 -12.66 1.63 -14.59
N ALA A 20 -13.61 1.70 -15.53
CA ALA A 20 -14.70 0.73 -15.60
C ALA A 20 -14.17 -0.69 -15.82
N LEU A 21 -13.21 -0.85 -16.74
CA LEU A 21 -12.54 -2.13 -17.00
C LEU A 21 -11.78 -2.64 -15.76
N TYR A 22 -11.09 -1.77 -15.05
CA TYR A 22 -10.38 -2.10 -13.81
C TYR A 22 -11.32 -2.72 -12.77
N TYR A 23 -12.48 -2.09 -12.53
CA TYR A 23 -13.44 -2.59 -11.56
C TYR A 23 -14.13 -3.88 -11.99
N GLN A 24 -14.40 -4.05 -13.29
CA GLN A 24 -14.89 -5.31 -13.84
C GLN A 24 -13.88 -6.45 -13.57
N GLN A 25 -12.62 -6.25 -13.94
CA GLN A 25 -11.57 -7.25 -13.70
C GLN A 25 -11.37 -7.53 -12.21
N ARG A 26 -11.50 -6.51 -11.35
CA ARG A 26 -11.40 -6.67 -9.90
C ARG A 26 -12.49 -7.59 -9.38
N ALA A 27 -13.74 -7.39 -9.80
CA ALA A 27 -14.84 -8.26 -9.39
C ALA A 27 -14.61 -9.70 -9.86
N GLU A 28 -14.24 -9.89 -11.13
CA GLU A 28 -13.96 -11.21 -11.71
C GLU A 28 -12.83 -11.97 -10.99
N ARG A 29 -11.71 -11.29 -10.73
CA ARG A 29 -10.55 -11.93 -10.07
C ARG A 29 -10.81 -12.20 -8.59
N LEU A 30 -11.61 -11.36 -7.93
CA LEU A 30 -12.02 -11.60 -6.55
C LEU A 30 -12.96 -12.80 -6.43
N ASP A 31 -13.92 -12.94 -7.35
CA ASP A 31 -14.85 -14.07 -7.40
C ASP A 31 -14.13 -15.42 -7.62
N ARG A 32 -13.06 -15.41 -8.41
CA ARG A 32 -12.23 -16.60 -8.68
C ARG A 32 -11.13 -16.85 -7.65
N LEU A 33 -10.95 -15.98 -6.65
CA LEU A 33 -9.85 -16.09 -5.71
C LEU A 33 -10.06 -17.27 -4.76
N GLN A 34 -9.29 -18.33 -4.95
CA GLN A 34 -9.35 -19.52 -4.09
C GLN A 34 -8.62 -19.32 -2.76
N SER A 35 -7.54 -18.53 -2.79
CA SER A 35 -6.69 -18.28 -1.62
C SER A 35 -5.98 -16.95 -1.77
N GLY A 36 -5.84 -16.23 -0.67
CA GLY A 36 -5.03 -15.04 -0.57
C GLY A 36 -5.28 -14.36 0.77
N PHE A 37 -4.32 -13.58 1.23
CA PHE A 37 -4.49 -12.82 2.47
C PHE A 37 -3.90 -11.43 2.38
N ILE A 38 -4.43 -10.57 3.24
CA ILE A 38 -3.77 -9.37 3.70
C ILE A 38 -3.80 -9.43 5.21
N ARG A 39 -2.64 -9.30 5.83
CA ARG A 39 -2.46 -9.28 7.26
C ARG A 39 -2.05 -7.87 7.65
N MET A 40 -2.78 -7.29 8.59
CA MET A 40 -2.46 -6.01 9.16
C MET A 40 -2.12 -6.21 10.64
N THR A 41 -0.99 -5.67 11.05
CA THR A 41 -0.56 -5.64 12.45
C THR A 41 -0.45 -4.20 12.90
N LEU A 42 -1.10 -3.88 14.02
CA LEU A 42 -1.08 -2.55 14.60
C LEU A 42 -0.51 -2.68 16.01
N GLN A 43 0.53 -1.91 16.30
CA GLN A 43 1.11 -1.80 17.63
C GLN A 43 1.13 -0.33 18.03
N VAL A 44 0.42 -0.02 19.12
CA VAL A 44 0.37 1.32 19.69
C VAL A 44 1.14 1.31 21.01
N GLU A 45 2.07 2.23 21.14
CA GLU A 45 2.94 2.35 22.31
C GLU A 45 2.95 3.78 22.82
N THR A 46 2.87 3.94 24.14
CA THR A 46 3.15 5.22 24.80
C THR A 46 4.66 5.42 24.85
N VAL A 47 5.12 6.59 24.41
CA VAL A 47 6.53 7.01 24.47
C VAL A 47 6.64 8.28 25.32
N ALA A 48 7.84 8.61 25.78
CA ALA A 48 8.05 9.68 26.76
C ALA A 48 7.41 11.04 26.39
N GLN A 49 7.27 11.36 25.10
CA GLN A 49 6.69 12.62 24.62
C GLN A 49 5.39 12.45 23.82
N GLY A 50 4.69 11.31 23.94
CA GLY A 50 3.44 11.08 23.21
C GLY A 50 3.21 9.62 22.89
N GLY A 51 2.92 9.31 21.63
CA GLY A 51 2.65 7.94 21.19
C GLY A 51 3.32 7.58 19.88
N ARG A 52 3.45 6.28 19.68
CA ARG A 52 3.98 5.66 18.45
C ARG A 52 3.00 4.59 17.98
N LEU A 53 2.72 4.58 16.68
CA LEU A 53 1.98 3.54 15.98
C LEU A 53 2.92 2.87 14.98
N THR A 54 3.13 1.57 15.13
CA THR A 54 3.74 0.73 14.10
C THR A 54 2.63 -0.02 13.37
N LEU A 55 2.47 0.26 12.08
CA LEU A 55 1.56 -0.43 11.17
C LEU A 55 2.36 -1.36 10.25
N GLY A 56 2.16 -2.66 10.40
CA GLY A 56 2.63 -3.68 9.47
C GLY A 56 1.52 -4.09 8.51
N VAL A 57 1.81 -4.18 7.21
CA VAL A 57 0.93 -4.75 6.20
C VAL A 57 1.70 -5.81 5.43
N GLU A 58 1.15 -7.01 5.36
CA GLU A 58 1.69 -8.13 4.61
C GLU A 58 0.59 -8.69 3.68
N ASP A 59 0.95 -9.06 2.46
CA ASP A 59 0.03 -9.77 1.56
C ASP A 59 0.65 -11.04 0.95
N SER A 60 -0.22 -11.96 0.52
CA SER A 60 0.17 -13.24 -0.08
C SER A 60 0.53 -13.16 -1.56
N GLY A 61 0.57 -11.95 -2.12
CA GLY A 61 0.85 -11.71 -3.53
C GLY A 61 2.28 -11.97 -3.92
N GLN A 62 2.63 -11.55 -5.14
CA GLN A 62 3.98 -11.69 -5.68
C GLN A 62 4.95 -10.60 -5.21
N GLY A 63 4.45 -9.56 -4.54
CA GLY A 63 5.24 -8.38 -4.18
C GLY A 63 5.44 -7.43 -5.35
N PHE A 64 6.37 -6.49 -5.19
CA PHE A 64 6.71 -5.50 -6.20
C PHE A 64 8.11 -4.94 -5.98
N ASP A 65 8.70 -4.36 -7.03
CA ASP A 65 9.98 -3.66 -6.94
C ASP A 65 9.79 -2.32 -6.21
N VAL A 66 10.15 -2.34 -4.92
CA VAL A 66 10.00 -1.21 -4.00
C VAL A 66 10.84 -0.03 -4.45
N GLU A 67 12.09 -0.27 -4.84
CA GLU A 67 13.03 0.79 -5.24
C GLU A 67 12.57 1.46 -6.53
N LYS A 68 12.13 0.67 -7.52
CA LYS A 68 11.52 1.21 -8.73
C LYS A 68 10.28 2.04 -8.42
N THR A 69 9.41 1.57 -7.53
CA THR A 69 8.15 2.28 -7.22
C THR A 69 8.38 3.55 -6.41
N ARG A 70 9.40 3.56 -5.55
CA ARG A 70 9.77 4.71 -4.72
C ARG A 70 10.47 5.82 -5.51
N THR A 71 11.22 5.46 -6.55
CA THR A 71 11.91 6.41 -7.43
C THR A 71 11.02 7.00 -8.53
N LEU A 72 9.87 6.38 -8.80
CA LEU A 72 8.88 6.93 -9.71
C LEU A 72 8.24 8.17 -9.09
N THR A 73 8.58 9.34 -9.61
CA THR A 73 7.82 10.56 -9.34
C THR A 73 6.45 10.43 -10.01
N PRO A 74 5.34 10.42 -9.25
CA PRO A 74 4.02 10.36 -9.86
C PRO A 74 3.87 11.57 -10.79
N ALA A 75 3.53 11.32 -12.05
CA ALA A 75 3.26 12.42 -12.98
C ALA A 75 2.04 13.19 -12.46
N SER A 76 2.05 14.52 -12.61
CA SER A 76 1.03 15.41 -12.02
C SER A 76 -0.41 15.09 -12.44
N ASN A 77 -0.61 14.38 -13.55
CA ASN A 77 -1.91 13.98 -14.08
C ASN A 77 -2.27 12.49 -13.88
N GLU A 78 -1.45 11.69 -13.19
CA GLU A 78 -1.78 10.28 -12.96
C GLU A 78 -2.86 10.11 -11.88
N LEU A 79 -3.90 9.33 -12.21
CA LEU A 79 -5.03 9.06 -11.31
C LEU A 79 -4.74 7.91 -10.32
N TYR A 80 -3.57 7.26 -10.41
CA TYR A 80 -3.14 6.13 -9.58
C TYR A 80 -1.72 6.33 -9.01
N GLY A 81 -1.17 5.33 -8.31
CA GLY A 81 0.26 5.28 -7.93
C GLY A 81 0.71 6.15 -6.74
N ARG A 82 -0.10 7.09 -6.26
CA ARG A 82 0.30 8.05 -5.21
C ARG A 82 0.43 7.48 -3.79
N GLY A 83 -0.15 6.30 -3.53
CA GLY A 83 -0.28 5.77 -2.16
C GLY A 83 1.05 5.54 -1.45
N LEU A 84 2.06 5.03 -2.15
CA LEU A 84 3.38 4.76 -1.57
C LEU A 84 4.08 6.06 -1.15
N HIS A 85 4.00 7.09 -2.01
CA HIS A 85 4.57 8.40 -1.73
C HIS A 85 3.93 9.03 -0.49
N LEU A 86 2.60 9.00 -0.41
CA LEU A 86 1.86 9.52 0.75
C LEU A 86 2.26 8.81 2.05
N VAL A 87 2.43 7.49 2.01
CA VAL A 87 2.91 6.72 3.18
C VAL A 87 4.30 7.18 3.58
N CYS A 88 5.23 7.32 2.63
CA CYS A 88 6.58 7.81 2.90
C CYS A 88 6.57 9.23 3.49
N GLU A 89 5.73 10.13 2.98
CA GLU A 89 5.65 11.53 3.44
C GLU A 89 5.05 11.66 4.84
N LEU A 90 4.04 10.85 5.17
CA LEU A 90 3.32 10.94 6.45
C LEU A 90 3.99 10.12 7.57
N SER A 91 4.84 9.16 7.20
CA SER A 91 5.51 8.29 8.16
C SER A 91 6.83 8.88 8.66
N ARG A 92 7.17 8.55 9.89
CA ARG A 92 8.53 8.75 10.40
C ARG A 92 9.52 7.81 9.73
N GLU A 93 9.09 6.58 9.48
CA GLU A 93 9.88 5.56 8.82
C GLU A 93 8.97 4.58 8.08
N ALA A 94 9.41 4.13 6.90
CA ALA A 94 8.79 3.05 6.17
C ALA A 94 9.86 2.07 5.67
N ARG A 95 9.67 0.79 5.98
CA ARG A 95 10.58 -0.31 5.61
C ARG A 95 9.83 -1.38 4.87
N TRP A 96 10.42 -1.88 3.79
CA TRP A 96 9.89 -3.00 3.03
C TRP A 96 10.75 -4.24 3.20
N SER A 97 10.11 -5.40 3.13
CA SER A 97 10.79 -6.69 3.14
C SER A 97 10.01 -7.70 2.32
N ARG A 98 10.57 -8.92 2.17
CA ARG A 98 9.96 -10.02 1.40
C ARG A 98 9.55 -9.57 -0.01
N ASP A 99 10.46 -8.93 -0.74
CA ASP A 99 10.24 -8.53 -2.14
C ASP A 99 9.03 -7.57 -2.32
N GLY A 100 8.81 -6.68 -1.35
CA GLY A 100 7.71 -5.72 -1.36
C GLY A 100 6.36 -6.27 -0.87
N ARG A 101 6.29 -7.54 -0.44
CA ARG A 101 5.07 -8.15 0.13
C ARG A 101 4.79 -7.72 1.57
N THR A 102 5.77 -7.13 2.24
CA THR A 102 5.61 -6.63 3.61
C THR A 102 6.11 -5.21 3.70
N VAL A 103 5.29 -4.33 4.25
CA VAL A 103 5.67 -2.97 4.63
C VAL A 103 5.41 -2.76 6.12
N CYS A 104 6.37 -2.15 6.81
CA CYS A 104 6.21 -1.68 8.18
C CYS A 104 6.42 -0.17 8.20
N VAL A 105 5.45 0.54 8.75
CA VAL A 105 5.41 2.01 8.79
C VAL A 105 5.29 2.47 10.23
N GLU A 106 6.08 3.46 10.61
CA GLU A 106 6.02 4.09 11.93
C GLU A 106 5.44 5.49 11.84
N PHE A 107 4.45 5.78 12.68
CA PHE A 107 3.89 7.10 12.92
C PHE A 107 4.14 7.50 14.37
N SER A 108 4.44 8.77 14.61
CA SER A 108 4.64 9.32 15.95
C SER A 108 3.84 10.61 16.10
N TRP A 109 3.28 10.83 17.29
CA TRP A 109 2.60 12.07 17.66
C TRP A 109 3.01 12.51 19.05
N GLU A 110 2.89 13.80 19.30
CA GLU A 110 3.15 14.38 20.61
C GLU A 110 1.93 14.21 21.53
N GLY A 111 2.17 14.04 22.83
CA GLY A 111 1.12 14.07 23.82
C GLY A 111 0.48 15.46 23.89
N VAL A 112 -0.85 15.52 24.03
CA VAL A 112 -1.51 16.79 24.30
C VAL A 112 -1.22 17.17 25.75
N ALA A 113 -0.55 18.30 25.95
CA ALA A 113 -0.25 18.87 27.27
C ALA A 113 -1.51 19.27 28.04
#